data_AF-A0A0B7IPH3-F1
#
_entry.id   AF-A0A0B7IPH3-F1
#
_cell.length_a   1.000
_cell.length_b   1.000
_cell.length_c   1.000
_cell.angle_alpha   90.00
_cell.angle_beta   90.00
_cell.angle_gamma   90.00
#
_symmetry.space_group_name_H-M   'P 1'
#
loop_
_entity.id
_entity.type
_entity.pdbx_description
1 polymer ?
#
loop_
_entity_poly.entity_id
_entity_poly.type
_entity_poly.pdbx_seq_one_letter_code
_entity_poly.pdbx_strand_id
1 'polypeptide(L)'
;MSRNYVSPQPPFYGPGYAPVDYQPAPFYPYSRSYSQGNYQSYRGEKKKYKDDGKKKSGAKEVHGTTKDGNRFFGVVGWFYRQNVGLVNIKAFENSKSTHYTTQQGKEGIALMFEVTYRDSGVKRLEIAPYSFVTGKAFLKETGIVISTRVNNGGYAGFYSNKRRK
;
A
#
# COMPACT_ATOMS: atom_id res chain seq x y z
N MET A 1 -24.68 52.95 23.75
CA MET A 1 -23.94 53.74 22.74
C MET A 1 -22.91 52.84 22.07
N SER A 2 -22.74 53.04 20.77
CA SER A 2 -22.25 52.11 19.76
C SER A 2 -20.79 51.64 19.90
N ARG A 3 -20.53 50.43 19.38
CA ARG A 3 -19.21 49.83 19.14
C ARG A 3 -18.45 50.65 18.09
N ASN A 4 -17.21 51.02 18.37
CA ASN A 4 -16.25 51.45 17.35
C ASN A 4 -15.15 50.39 17.27
N TYR A 5 -15.29 49.48 16.29
CA TYR A 5 -14.21 48.61 15.85
C TYR A 5 -13.29 49.42 14.94
N VAL A 6 -12.02 49.56 15.34
CA VAL A 6 -10.97 50.10 14.48
C VAL A 6 -10.43 48.95 13.63
N SER A 7 -10.72 49.00 12.33
CA SER A 7 -10.16 48.08 11.34
C SER A 7 -8.67 48.36 11.10
N PRO A 8 -7.78 47.37 11.12
CA PRO A 8 -6.39 47.56 10.67
C PRO A 8 -6.34 47.70 9.14
N GLN A 9 -5.63 48.73 8.67
CA GLN A 9 -5.41 48.99 7.25
C GLN A 9 -4.39 48.03 6.62
N PRO A 10 -4.53 47.66 5.34
CA PRO A 10 -3.55 46.83 4.64
C PRO A 10 -2.25 47.60 4.35
N PRO A 11 -1.09 46.91 4.29
CA PRO A 11 0.19 47.53 4.00
C PRO A 11 0.26 48.08 2.56
N PHE A 12 0.85 49.27 2.48
CA PHE A 12 1.16 50.04 1.28
C PHE A 12 2.16 49.29 0.37
N TYR A 13 1.81 49.12 -0.90
CA TYR A 13 2.71 48.61 -1.94
C TYR A 13 3.62 49.74 -2.45
N GLY A 14 4.94 49.54 -2.39
CA GLY A 14 5.93 50.39 -3.07
C GLY A 14 6.06 50.04 -4.57
N PRO A 15 6.49 51.00 -5.43
CA PRO A 15 6.48 50.83 -6.87
C PRO A 15 7.81 50.25 -7.40
N GLY A 16 7.72 49.42 -8.43
CA GLY A 16 8.79 49.25 -9.41
C GLY A 16 9.18 47.81 -9.74
N TYR A 17 8.47 47.19 -10.69
CA TYR A 17 9.05 46.36 -11.75
C TYR A 17 8.10 46.41 -12.97
N ALA A 18 8.68 46.60 -14.15
CA ALA A 18 7.99 46.89 -15.41
C ALA A 18 7.11 45.73 -15.93
N PRO A 19 6.05 46.00 -16.71
CA PRO A 19 5.15 44.99 -17.25
C PRO A 19 5.83 44.15 -18.35
N VAL A 20 5.70 42.84 -18.25
CA VAL A 20 6.01 41.89 -19.32
C VAL A 20 4.73 41.68 -20.12
N ASP A 21 4.75 42.06 -21.39
CA ASP A 21 3.66 41.90 -22.35
C ASP A 21 3.33 40.40 -22.56
N TYR A 22 2.12 40.00 -22.16
CA TYR A 22 1.59 38.67 -22.45
C TYR A 22 0.71 38.75 -23.70
N GLN A 23 1.22 38.27 -24.83
CA GLN A 23 0.44 38.16 -26.07
C GLN A 23 -0.51 36.95 -26.02
N PRO A 24 -1.79 37.09 -26.41
CA PRO A 24 -2.74 35.98 -26.45
C PRO A 24 -2.46 35.03 -27.63
N ALA A 25 -2.45 33.72 -27.36
CA ALA A 25 -2.34 32.68 -28.37
C ALA A 25 -3.62 32.58 -29.23
N PRO A 26 -3.51 32.35 -30.55
CA PRO A 26 -4.65 32.37 -31.47
C PRO A 26 -5.55 31.13 -31.37
N PHE A 27 -6.84 31.41 -31.46
CA PHE A 27 -7.98 30.50 -31.62
C PHE A 27 -8.07 29.96 -33.06
N TYR A 28 -8.18 28.64 -33.24
CA TYR A 28 -8.65 28.04 -34.50
C TYR A 28 -9.52 26.78 -34.29
N PRO A 29 -10.51 26.52 -35.18
CA PRO A 29 -11.76 25.83 -34.85
C PRO A 29 -11.82 24.32 -35.21
N TYR A 30 -12.94 23.73 -34.77
CA TYR A 30 -13.43 22.36 -34.92
C TYR A 30 -13.48 21.81 -36.37
N SER A 31 -13.18 20.52 -36.54
CA SER A 31 -13.81 19.69 -37.58
C SER A 31 -13.88 18.20 -37.17
N ARG A 32 -15.12 17.68 -37.08
CA ARG A 32 -15.45 16.25 -37.16
C ARG A 32 -15.30 15.78 -38.61
N SER A 33 -14.64 14.66 -38.83
CA SER A 33 -14.81 13.87 -40.05
C SER A 33 -14.56 12.39 -39.75
N TYR A 34 -15.60 11.57 -39.99
CA TYR A 34 -15.52 10.12 -40.04
C TYR A 34 -14.59 9.69 -41.19
N SER A 35 -13.62 8.81 -40.92
CA SER A 35 -13.02 7.97 -41.97
C SER A 35 -12.57 6.63 -41.41
N GLN A 36 -13.06 5.58 -42.05
CA GLN A 36 -12.77 4.17 -41.83
C GLN A 36 -11.29 3.83 -42.16
N GLY A 37 -10.76 2.86 -41.42
CA GLY A 37 -9.91 1.77 -41.94
C GLY A 37 -8.52 2.09 -42.51
N ASN A 38 -7.48 1.63 -41.79
CA ASN A 38 -6.63 0.55 -42.32
C ASN A 38 -5.74 -0.05 -41.22
N TYR A 39 -6.00 -1.32 -40.90
CA TYR A 39 -5.13 -2.16 -40.08
C TYR A 39 -3.92 -2.57 -40.93
N GLN A 40 -2.80 -1.86 -40.78
CA GLN A 40 -1.52 -2.31 -41.35
C GLN A 40 -0.69 -2.96 -40.24
N SER A 41 -0.79 -4.28 -40.18
CA SER A 41 -0.11 -5.15 -39.25
C SER A 41 1.41 -5.06 -39.43
N TYR A 42 2.07 -4.20 -38.64
CA TYR A 42 3.49 -4.34 -38.37
C TYR A 42 3.69 -5.55 -37.45
N ARG A 43 4.23 -6.61 -38.04
CA ARG A 43 4.65 -7.86 -37.41
C ARG A 43 5.88 -7.58 -36.54
N GLY A 44 5.67 -6.85 -35.45
CA GLY A 44 6.65 -6.70 -34.39
C GLY A 44 6.82 -8.05 -33.68
N GLU A 45 8.05 -8.54 -33.62
CA GLU A 45 8.44 -9.68 -32.81
C GLU A 45 7.86 -9.54 -31.41
N LYS A 46 6.81 -10.33 -31.12
CA LYS A 46 6.32 -10.52 -29.76
C LYS A 46 7.41 -11.27 -29.01
N LYS A 47 8.30 -10.52 -28.34
CA LYS A 47 9.07 -11.03 -27.20
C LYS A 47 8.07 -11.73 -26.29
N LYS A 48 8.09 -13.07 -26.30
CA LYS A 48 7.33 -13.92 -25.38
C LYS A 48 7.90 -13.67 -23.98
N TYR A 49 7.50 -12.59 -23.33
CA TYR A 49 7.52 -12.54 -21.89
C TYR A 49 6.68 -13.73 -21.44
N LYS A 50 7.30 -14.68 -20.73
CA LYS A 50 6.55 -15.71 -20.01
C LYS A 50 5.57 -14.94 -19.12
N ASP A 51 4.29 -15.04 -19.42
CA ASP A 51 3.23 -14.47 -18.61
C ASP A 51 3.13 -15.36 -17.36
N ASP A 52 4.07 -15.17 -16.44
CA ASP A 52 4.02 -15.72 -15.09
C ASP A 52 2.81 -15.05 -14.44
N GLY A 53 1.64 -15.67 -14.57
CA GLY A 53 0.35 -15.08 -14.28
C GLY A 53 0.34 -14.27 -12.97
N LYS A 54 -0.39 -13.15 -12.98
CA LYS A 54 -0.45 -12.19 -11.85
C LYS A 54 -0.66 -12.91 -10.52
N LYS A 55 0.24 -12.65 -9.56
CA LYS A 55 0.13 -13.19 -8.20
C LYS A 55 -1.19 -12.75 -7.57
N LYS A 56 -1.81 -13.65 -6.81
CA LYS A 56 -3.06 -13.38 -6.08
C LYS A 56 -2.83 -13.05 -4.60
N SER A 57 -1.58 -13.13 -4.15
CA SER A 57 -1.15 -12.77 -2.81
C SER A 57 0.35 -12.49 -2.76
N GLY A 58 0.80 -11.92 -1.66
CA GLY A 58 2.21 -11.73 -1.34
C GLY A 58 2.40 -11.32 0.10
N ALA A 59 3.60 -11.56 0.62
CA ALA A 59 4.00 -11.08 1.93
C ALA A 59 5.50 -10.82 1.95
N LYS A 60 5.94 -9.84 2.74
CA LYS A 60 7.36 -9.53 2.91
C LYS A 60 7.64 -8.99 4.29
N GLU A 61 8.85 -9.26 4.76
CA GLU A 61 9.43 -8.47 5.84
C GLU A 61 9.78 -7.08 5.29
N VAL A 62 9.64 -6.08 6.14
CA VAL A 62 10.04 -4.71 5.87
C VAL A 62 11.01 -4.32 6.96
N HIS A 63 12.18 -3.89 6.54
CA HIS A 63 13.23 -3.38 7.40
C HIS A 63 13.56 -1.98 6.94
N GLY A 64 13.89 -1.09 7.87
CA GLY A 64 14.31 0.25 7.50
C GLY A 64 14.69 1.09 8.70
N THR A 65 14.91 2.36 8.43
CA THR A 65 15.22 3.37 9.43
C THR A 65 14.13 4.44 9.36
N THR A 66 13.58 4.78 10.52
CA THR A 66 12.66 5.91 10.66
C THR A 66 13.39 7.23 10.41
N LYS A 67 12.63 8.32 10.25
CA LYS A 67 13.22 9.66 10.08
C LYS A 67 14.11 10.06 11.27
N ASP A 68 13.80 9.52 12.44
CA ASP A 68 14.50 9.79 13.70
C ASP A 68 15.73 8.87 13.89
N GLY A 69 16.11 8.08 12.89
CA GLY A 69 17.29 7.21 12.95
C GLY A 69 17.07 5.85 13.61
N ASN A 70 15.87 5.60 14.16
CA ASN A 70 15.55 4.31 14.78
C ASN A 70 15.30 3.24 13.71
N ARG A 71 15.93 2.07 13.86
CA ARG A 71 15.62 0.90 13.03
C ARG A 71 14.22 0.41 13.33
N PHE A 72 13.50 -0.05 12.31
CA PHE A 72 12.21 -0.69 12.48
C PHE A 72 12.13 -1.99 11.69
N PHE A 73 11.42 -2.95 12.28
CA PHE A 73 10.98 -4.17 11.63
C PHE A 73 9.47 -4.12 11.37
N GLY A 74 9.03 -4.82 10.35
CA GLY A 74 7.62 -5.04 10.09
C GLY A 74 7.36 -6.19 9.13
N VAL A 75 6.10 -6.59 9.08
CA VAL A 75 5.59 -7.59 8.16
C VAL A 75 4.41 -6.98 7.42
N VAL A 76 4.46 -7.02 6.10
CA VAL A 76 3.33 -6.60 5.26
C VAL A 76 2.90 -7.75 4.37
N GLY A 77 1.60 -7.83 4.12
CA GLY A 77 1.03 -8.84 3.25
C GLY A 77 -0.23 -8.35 2.59
N TRP A 78 -0.62 -9.04 1.53
CA TRP A 78 -1.88 -8.81 0.85
C TRP A 78 -2.34 -10.08 0.14
N PHE A 79 -3.65 -10.22 -0.03
CA PHE A 79 -4.22 -11.24 -0.89
C PHE A 79 -5.59 -10.83 -1.39
N TYR A 80 -6.00 -11.37 -2.53
CA TYR A 80 -7.33 -11.15 -3.09
C TYR A 80 -8.15 -12.45 -3.03
N ARG A 81 -9.41 -12.33 -2.62
CA ARG A 81 -10.38 -13.44 -2.70
C ARG A 81 -11.72 -12.91 -3.20
N GLN A 82 -12.35 -13.61 -4.15
CA GLN A 82 -13.56 -13.15 -4.82
C GLN A 82 -14.72 -12.77 -3.86
N ASN A 83 -14.85 -13.46 -2.73
CA ASN A 83 -15.94 -13.25 -1.78
C ASN A 83 -15.63 -12.22 -0.68
N VAL A 84 -14.40 -11.73 -0.60
CA VAL A 84 -13.93 -10.83 0.48
C VAL A 84 -13.26 -9.56 -0.08
N GLY A 85 -12.83 -9.59 -1.34
CA GLY A 85 -12.09 -8.51 -1.96
C GLY A 85 -10.60 -8.55 -1.65
N LEU A 86 -9.96 -7.38 -1.73
CA LEU A 86 -8.56 -7.20 -1.38
C LEU A 86 -8.40 -7.08 0.14
N VAL A 87 -7.59 -7.96 0.72
CA VAL A 87 -7.19 -7.90 2.12
C VAL A 87 -5.76 -7.41 2.20
N ASN A 88 -5.52 -6.36 2.99
CA ASN A 88 -4.19 -5.84 3.30
C ASN A 88 -3.85 -6.14 4.75
N ILE A 89 -2.61 -6.50 5.01
CA ILE A 89 -2.11 -6.84 6.33
C ILE A 89 -0.83 -6.07 6.59
N LYS A 90 -0.76 -5.43 7.75
CA LYS A 90 0.43 -4.68 8.17
C LYS A 90 0.68 -4.91 9.65
N ALA A 91 1.92 -5.13 9.99
CA ALA A 91 2.40 -5.16 11.36
C ALA A 91 3.76 -4.49 11.40
N PHE A 92 3.96 -3.59 12.35
CA PHE A 92 5.24 -2.93 12.57
C PHE A 92 5.61 -3.08 14.03
N GLU A 93 6.89 -3.29 14.27
CA GLU A 93 7.45 -3.28 15.60
C GLU A 93 7.22 -1.92 16.26
N ASN A 94 6.75 -1.95 17.50
CA ASN A 94 6.48 -0.78 18.32
C ASN A 94 6.80 -1.10 19.79
N SER A 95 6.58 -0.14 20.68
CA SER A 95 6.84 -0.29 22.12
C SER A 95 6.07 -1.42 22.82
N LYS A 96 5.04 -1.99 22.17
CA LYS A 96 4.25 -3.12 22.69
C LYS A 96 4.65 -4.46 22.06
N SER A 97 5.63 -4.46 21.16
CA SER A 97 6.10 -5.69 20.52
C SER A 97 7.06 -6.41 21.45
N THR A 98 6.91 -7.73 21.57
CA THR A 98 7.70 -8.55 22.50
C THR A 98 8.52 -9.56 21.73
N HIS A 99 9.85 -9.42 21.76
CA HIS A 99 10.76 -10.45 21.27
C HIS A 99 10.75 -11.63 22.22
N TYR A 100 10.83 -12.83 21.67
CA TYR A 100 10.86 -14.05 22.46
C TYR A 100 11.83 -15.06 21.84
N THR A 101 12.41 -15.87 22.72
CA THR A 101 13.22 -17.02 22.36
C THR A 101 12.61 -18.24 23.05
N THR A 102 12.25 -19.25 22.26
CA THR A 102 11.73 -20.51 22.79
C THR A 102 12.85 -21.35 23.42
N GLN A 103 12.50 -22.33 24.26
CA GLN A 103 13.47 -23.26 24.85
C GLN A 103 14.33 -24.02 23.82
N GLN A 104 13.84 -24.15 22.59
CA GLN A 104 14.56 -24.77 21.46
C GLN A 104 15.46 -23.76 20.71
N GLY A 105 15.69 -22.57 21.24
CA GLY A 105 16.48 -21.51 20.61
C GLY A 105 15.80 -20.84 19.42
N LYS A 106 14.51 -21.08 19.17
CA LYS A 106 13.79 -20.41 18.08
C LYS A 106 13.39 -19.02 18.48
N GLU A 107 13.79 -18.04 17.69
CA GLU A 107 13.49 -16.63 17.90
C GLU A 107 12.25 -16.18 17.12
N GLY A 108 11.59 -15.17 17.67
CA GLY A 108 10.47 -14.50 17.05
C GLY A 108 10.07 -13.22 17.78
N ILE A 109 9.04 -12.59 17.25
CA ILE A 109 8.48 -11.33 17.79
C ILE A 109 6.96 -11.40 17.78
N ALA A 110 6.34 -11.01 18.88
CA ALA A 110 4.89 -10.80 18.94
C ALA A 110 4.58 -9.41 18.37
N LEU A 111 3.76 -9.36 17.33
CA LEU A 111 3.39 -8.14 16.63
C LEU A 111 1.88 -7.93 16.64
N MET A 112 1.46 -6.66 16.61
CA MET A 112 0.08 -6.27 16.35
C MET A 112 -0.15 -6.17 14.84
N PHE A 113 -0.99 -7.04 14.31
CA PHE A 113 -1.38 -7.06 12.90
C PHE A 113 -2.67 -6.27 12.68
N GLU A 114 -2.60 -5.26 11.83
CA GLU A 114 -3.77 -4.61 11.24
C GLU A 114 -4.17 -5.33 9.95
N VAL A 115 -5.34 -5.94 9.97
CA VAL A 115 -5.98 -6.57 8.81
C VAL A 115 -7.08 -5.64 8.32
N THR A 116 -6.93 -5.12 7.10
CA THR A 116 -7.90 -4.25 6.45
C THR A 116 -8.55 -4.98 5.28
N TYR A 117 -9.88 -5.09 5.33
CA TYR A 117 -10.72 -5.57 4.24
C TYR A 117 -11.10 -4.36 3.37
N ARG A 118 -10.46 -4.19 2.22
CA ARG A 118 -10.54 -2.93 1.45
C ARG A 118 -11.96 -2.64 0.96
N ASP A 119 -12.66 -3.66 0.50
CA ASP A 119 -13.96 -3.51 -0.14
C ASP A 119 -15.06 -3.15 0.88
N SER A 120 -14.96 -3.66 2.13
CA SER A 120 -15.90 -3.35 3.21
C SER A 120 -15.45 -2.22 4.13
N GLY A 121 -14.18 -1.80 4.04
CA GLY A 121 -13.56 -0.83 4.95
C GLY A 121 -13.30 -1.34 6.37
N VAL A 122 -13.66 -2.60 6.67
CA VAL A 122 -13.49 -3.18 8.01
C VAL A 122 -12.01 -3.34 8.34
N LYS A 123 -11.64 -2.94 9.57
CA LYS A 123 -10.31 -3.15 10.13
C LYS A 123 -10.38 -4.05 11.36
N ARG A 124 -9.42 -4.97 11.48
CA ARG A 124 -9.24 -5.85 12.63
C ARG A 124 -7.80 -5.75 13.10
N LEU A 125 -7.62 -5.69 14.42
CA LEU A 125 -6.32 -5.70 15.07
C LEU A 125 -6.18 -7.02 15.81
N GLU A 126 -5.08 -7.74 15.57
CA GLU A 126 -4.83 -9.03 16.19
C GLU A 126 -3.35 -9.15 16.58
N ILE A 127 -3.06 -9.56 17.82
CA ILE A 127 -1.70 -9.85 18.26
C ILE A 127 -1.37 -11.29 17.89
N ALA A 128 -0.29 -11.49 17.14
CA ALA A 128 0.17 -12.83 16.79
C ALA A 128 1.71 -12.95 16.85
N PRO A 129 2.23 -14.14 17.21
CA PRO A 129 3.66 -14.42 17.13
C PRO A 129 4.11 -14.57 15.67
N TYR A 130 5.24 -13.93 15.34
CA TYR A 130 5.96 -14.07 14.09
C TYR A 130 7.29 -14.78 14.34
N SER A 131 7.54 -15.89 13.63
CA SER A 131 8.78 -16.65 13.74
C SER A 131 9.82 -16.14 12.74
N PHE A 132 10.98 -15.70 13.24
CA PHE A 132 12.10 -15.31 12.37
C PHE A 132 12.68 -16.50 11.62
N VAL A 133 12.66 -17.70 12.20
CA VAL A 133 13.17 -18.91 11.53
C VAL A 133 12.35 -19.24 10.28
N THR A 134 11.03 -19.33 10.43
CA THR A 134 10.13 -19.78 9.35
C THR A 134 9.59 -18.65 8.49
N GLY A 135 9.68 -17.41 8.97
CA GLY A 135 9.06 -16.25 8.35
C GLY A 135 7.54 -16.28 8.38
N LYS A 136 6.92 -16.95 9.38
CA LYS A 136 5.48 -17.19 9.45
C LYS A 136 4.82 -16.53 10.65
N ALA A 137 3.59 -16.05 10.44
CA ALA A 137 2.64 -15.68 11.49
C ALA A 137 1.27 -16.30 11.19
N PHE A 138 0.59 -16.72 12.25
CA PHE A 138 -0.77 -17.26 12.21
C PHE A 138 -1.69 -16.38 13.02
N LEU A 139 -2.59 -15.70 12.34
CA LEU A 139 -3.63 -14.85 12.90
C LEU A 139 -4.87 -15.74 13.08
N LYS A 140 -5.03 -16.26 14.30
CA LYS A 140 -6.03 -17.26 14.65
C LYS A 140 -7.46 -16.71 14.60
N GLU A 141 -7.68 -15.46 15.03
CA GLU A 141 -9.02 -14.87 15.09
C GLU A 141 -9.54 -14.56 13.69
N THR A 142 -8.70 -13.96 12.84
CA THR A 142 -9.05 -13.66 11.45
C THR A 142 -8.92 -14.86 10.51
N GLY A 143 -8.32 -15.97 10.97
CA GLY A 143 -8.13 -17.17 10.16
C GLY A 143 -7.08 -16.99 9.06
N ILE A 144 -6.10 -16.10 9.25
CA ILE A 144 -5.13 -15.70 8.22
C ILE A 144 -3.75 -16.27 8.54
N VAL A 145 -3.03 -16.69 7.52
CA VAL A 145 -1.61 -17.05 7.59
C VAL A 145 -0.80 -16.11 6.72
N ILE A 146 0.38 -15.74 7.23
CA ILE A 146 1.36 -14.91 6.55
C ILE A 146 2.67 -15.68 6.54
N SER A 147 3.35 -15.72 5.39
CA SER A 147 4.63 -16.39 5.21
C SER A 147 5.51 -15.54 4.30
N THR A 148 6.51 -14.86 4.83
CA THR A 148 7.38 -13.93 4.09
C THR A 148 8.52 -14.63 3.36
N ARG A 149 8.94 -15.81 3.83
CA ARG A 149 10.11 -16.56 3.32
C ARG A 149 9.78 -17.66 2.30
N VAL A 150 8.64 -17.56 1.61
CA VAL A 150 8.32 -18.49 0.51
C VAL A 150 9.07 -18.05 -0.75
N ASN A 151 9.64 -19.01 -1.51
CA ASN A 151 10.42 -18.78 -2.74
C ASN A 151 9.74 -17.85 -3.77
N ASN A 152 8.42 -17.68 -3.69
CA ASN A 152 7.62 -16.96 -4.66
C ASN A 152 7.37 -15.49 -4.26
N GLY A 153 8.18 -14.91 -3.37
CA GLY A 153 7.95 -13.55 -2.85
C GLY A 153 6.92 -13.49 -1.72
N GLY A 154 6.91 -14.55 -0.91
CA GLY A 154 6.00 -14.72 0.22
C GLY A 154 4.54 -15.01 -0.15
N TYR A 155 3.72 -15.22 0.87
CA TYR A 155 2.33 -15.63 0.76
C TYR A 155 1.53 -15.04 1.93
N ALA A 156 0.32 -14.61 1.64
CA ALA A 156 -0.71 -14.37 2.64
C ALA A 156 -2.04 -14.97 2.15
N GLY A 157 -2.90 -15.37 3.08
CA GLY A 157 -4.21 -15.89 2.74
C GLY A 157 -4.93 -16.46 3.95
N PHE A 158 -6.19 -16.87 3.77
CA PHE A 158 -6.90 -17.62 4.80
C PHE A 158 -6.30 -19.01 4.93
N TYR A 159 -5.96 -19.42 6.16
CA TYR A 159 -5.68 -20.84 6.38
C TYR A 159 -7.01 -21.58 6.39
N SER A 160 -7.20 -22.48 5.43
CA SER A 160 -8.37 -23.33 5.39
C SER A 160 -8.29 -24.33 6.54
N ASN A 161 -8.99 -24.07 7.64
CA ASN A 161 -9.29 -25.11 8.61
C ASN A 161 -10.42 -25.95 8.00
N LYS A 162 -10.10 -26.78 7.02
CA LYS A 162 -11.01 -27.82 6.52
C LYS A 162 -11.20 -28.81 7.68
N ARG A 163 -12.03 -28.45 8.66
CA ARG A 163 -12.76 -29.46 9.41
C ARG A 163 -13.68 -30.12 8.39
N ARG A 164 -13.21 -31.23 7.82
CA ARG A 164 -14.10 -32.21 7.20
C ARG A 164 -15.13 -32.53 8.29
N LYS A 165 -16.33 -31.97 8.17
CA LYS A 165 -17.51 -32.57 8.75
C LYS A 165 -17.92 -33.72 7.84
#